data_AF-A0A972U7C7-F1
#
_entry.id   AF-A0A972U7C7-F1
#
_cell.length_a   1.000
_cell.length_b   1.000
_cell.length_c   1.000
_cell.angle_alpha   90.00
_cell.angle_beta   90.00
_cell.angle_gamma   90.00
#
_symmetry.space_group_name_H-M   'P 1'
#
loop_
_entity.id
_entity.type
_entity.pdbx_description
1 polymer ?
#
loop_
_entity_poly.entity_id
_entity_poly.type
_entity_poly.pdbx_seq_one_letter_code
_entity_poly.pdbx_strand_id
1 'polypeptide(L)'
;KDAINIGVDNTVTFVERAKDDSTGYMTTPKVELYNAMSGNVRLIRDGNILAGKGGNATYPQTAVGHTADHCLILFVSDGRQPEFSAGMTYEEVATVLKEFGAVDAIALDGGGSATLVLSDGSTGEPKVLNRPSDGKQRPVGNNLAVIMIPPPGARTP
;
A
#
# COMPACT_ATOMS: atom_id res chain seq x y z
N LYS A 1 -11.82 0.19 -10.74
CA LYS A 1 -11.12 0.36 -9.45
C LYS A 1 -9.66 0.63 -9.76
N ASP A 2 -9.03 1.53 -9.02
CA ASP A 2 -7.59 1.79 -9.15
C ASP A 2 -6.78 0.61 -8.58
N ALA A 3 -5.61 0.38 -9.15
CA ALA A 3 -4.65 -0.62 -8.73
C ALA A 3 -3.23 -0.07 -8.83
N ILE A 4 -2.34 -0.56 -7.97
CA ILE A 4 -0.90 -0.42 -8.15
C ILE A 4 -0.41 -1.56 -9.05
N ASN A 5 0.47 -1.25 -9.99
CA ASN A 5 1.23 -2.20 -10.80
C ASN A 5 2.71 -1.98 -10.53
N ILE A 6 3.46 -3.06 -10.31
CA ILE A 6 4.92 -3.05 -10.24
C ILE A 6 5.43 -3.82 -11.45
N GLY A 7 6.06 -3.10 -12.38
CA GLY A 7 6.59 -3.64 -13.63
C GLY A 7 7.76 -4.60 -13.42
N VAL A 8 8.16 -5.28 -14.50
CA VAL A 8 9.33 -6.19 -14.53
C VAL A 8 10.64 -5.47 -14.20
N ASP A 9 10.66 -4.16 -14.39
CA ASP A 9 11.76 -3.23 -14.12
C ASP A 9 11.64 -2.57 -12.73
N ASN A 10 10.69 -3.01 -11.90
CA ASN A 10 10.30 -2.41 -10.62
C ASN A 10 9.71 -1.00 -10.73
N THR A 11 9.33 -0.54 -11.93
CA THR A 11 8.63 0.74 -12.07
C THR A 11 7.23 0.61 -11.48
N VAL A 12 6.91 1.51 -10.54
CA VAL A 12 5.57 1.62 -9.98
C VAL A 12 4.69 2.43 -10.94
N THR A 13 3.51 1.92 -11.26
CA THR A 13 2.48 2.64 -12.00
C THR A 13 1.12 2.40 -11.37
N PHE A 14 0.31 3.44 -11.30
CA PHE A 14 -1.08 3.30 -10.92
C PHE A 14 -1.98 3.26 -12.14
N VAL A 15 -2.90 2.29 -12.14
CA VAL A 15 -3.76 1.99 -13.27
C VAL A 15 -5.21 1.92 -12.84
N GLU A 16 -6.09 2.31 -13.74
CA GLU A 16 -7.53 2.02 -13.66
C GLU A 16 -7.94 1.15 -14.84
N ARG A 17 -9.02 0.38 -14.68
CA ARG A 17 -9.59 -0.39 -15.81
C ARG A 17 -10.01 0.58 -16.92
N ALA A 18 -9.58 0.30 -18.16
CA ALA A 18 -9.96 1.12 -19.30
C ALA A 18 -11.49 1.05 -19.53
N LYS A 19 -12.11 2.20 -19.82
CA LYS A 19 -13.57 2.34 -19.93
C LYS A 19 -14.16 1.53 -21.08
N ASP A 20 -13.43 1.41 -22.18
CA ASP A 20 -13.87 0.73 -23.40
C ASP A 20 -13.36 -0.72 -23.48
N ASP A 21 -12.90 -1.28 -22.36
CA ASP A 21 -12.32 -2.61 -22.31
C ASP A 21 -13.38 -3.72 -22.21
N SER A 22 -13.60 -4.40 -23.34
CA SER A 22 -14.41 -5.62 -23.43
C SER A 22 -13.66 -6.89 -22.99
N THR A 23 -12.34 -6.83 -22.82
CA THR A 23 -11.48 -8.00 -22.56
C THR A 23 -11.24 -8.26 -21.07
N GLY A 24 -11.35 -7.21 -20.24
CA GLY A 24 -11.25 -7.28 -18.78
C GLY A 24 -9.83 -7.06 -18.22
N TYR A 25 -8.81 -6.90 -19.06
CA TYR A 25 -7.41 -6.71 -18.64
C TYR A 25 -6.76 -5.41 -19.14
N MET A 26 -7.47 -4.58 -19.92
CA MET A 26 -6.89 -3.32 -20.41
C MET A 26 -6.97 -2.22 -19.35
N THR A 27 -5.92 -1.41 -19.29
CA THR A 27 -5.73 -0.37 -18.30
C THR A 27 -5.55 1.01 -18.91
N THR A 28 -5.82 2.03 -18.09
CA THR A 28 -5.44 3.42 -18.30
C THR A 28 -4.51 3.84 -17.16
N PRO A 29 -3.29 4.32 -17.44
CA PRO A 29 -2.62 4.29 -18.75
C PRO A 29 -2.42 2.86 -19.24
N LYS A 30 -2.26 2.68 -20.56
CA LYS A 30 -1.98 1.38 -21.15
C LYS A 30 -0.57 0.95 -20.77
N VAL A 31 -0.47 -0.08 -19.92
CA VAL A 31 0.79 -0.68 -19.48
C VAL A 31 0.71 -2.20 -19.56
N GLU A 32 1.86 -2.85 -19.62
CA GLU A 32 1.95 -4.29 -19.38
C GLU A 32 1.80 -4.55 -17.88
N LEU A 33 0.78 -5.33 -17.51
CA LEU A 33 0.57 -5.73 -16.12
C LEU A 33 1.53 -6.84 -15.75
N TYR A 34 2.18 -6.70 -14.60
CA TYR A 34 3.07 -7.72 -14.06
C TYR A 34 2.64 -8.12 -12.64
N ASN A 35 2.98 -7.32 -11.62
CA ASN A 35 2.43 -7.49 -10.27
C ASN A 35 1.40 -6.41 -9.99
N ALA A 36 0.11 -6.75 -10.10
CA ALA A 36 -0.99 -5.81 -9.91
C ALA A 36 -1.81 -6.10 -8.66
N MET A 37 -2.07 -5.06 -7.85
CA MET A 37 -2.92 -5.14 -6.66
C MET A 37 -3.95 -4.02 -6.67
N SER A 38 -5.23 -4.40 -6.63
CA SER A 38 -6.33 -3.44 -6.51
C SER A 38 -6.39 -2.86 -5.10
N GLY A 39 -6.63 -1.56 -4.99
CA GLY A 39 -6.93 -0.91 -3.72
C GLY A 39 -8.41 -0.53 -3.58
N ASN A 40 -8.73 0.12 -2.47
CA ASN A 40 -10.08 0.58 -2.18
C ASN A 40 -10.30 2.01 -2.67
N VAL A 41 -9.45 2.94 -2.21
CA VAL A 41 -9.62 4.38 -2.43
C VAL A 41 -8.33 4.99 -2.97
N ARG A 42 -8.42 5.68 -4.11
CA ARG A 42 -7.33 6.53 -4.62
C ARG A 42 -7.16 7.74 -3.69
N LEU A 43 -5.99 7.85 -3.05
CA LEU A 43 -5.71 8.87 -2.04
C LEU A 43 -5.04 10.10 -2.64
N ILE A 44 -4.00 9.88 -3.44
CA ILE A 44 -3.23 10.93 -4.12
C ILE A 44 -3.18 10.58 -5.60
N ARG A 45 -3.40 11.58 -6.47
CA ARG A 45 -3.22 11.48 -7.91
C ARG A 45 -2.45 12.70 -8.42
N ASP A 46 -1.36 12.48 -9.14
CA ASP A 46 -0.54 13.55 -9.73
C ASP A 46 -0.14 14.64 -8.69
N GLY A 47 0.25 14.20 -7.49
CA GLY A 47 0.63 15.06 -6.36
C GLY A 47 -0.52 15.74 -5.63
N ASN A 48 -1.78 15.49 -6.01
CA ASN A 48 -2.97 16.10 -5.41
C ASN A 48 -3.72 15.11 -4.52
N ILE A 49 -4.05 15.54 -3.30
CA ILE A 49 -4.91 14.78 -2.38
C ILE A 49 -6.34 14.79 -2.94
N LEU A 50 -6.96 13.63 -3.02
CA LEU A 50 -8.35 13.48 -3.44
C LEU A 50 -9.28 13.54 -2.23
N ALA A 51 -9.52 14.75 -1.73
CA ALA A 51 -10.31 15.00 -0.53
C ALA A 51 -11.73 14.39 -0.60
N GLY A 52 -12.26 13.99 0.56
CA GLY A 52 -13.62 13.45 0.70
C GLY A 52 -13.86 12.05 0.12
N LYS A 53 -12.84 11.38 -0.46
CA LYS A 53 -12.98 10.00 -0.92
C LYS A 53 -12.87 9.02 0.24
N GLY A 54 -13.85 8.11 0.34
CA GLY A 54 -13.83 6.99 1.29
C GLY A 54 -14.32 7.30 2.71
N GLY A 55 -14.86 8.51 2.94
CA GLY A 55 -15.48 8.91 4.21
C GLY A 55 -14.50 9.36 5.29
N ASN A 56 -15.05 9.82 6.41
CA ASN A 56 -14.31 10.52 7.48
C ASN A 56 -14.19 9.67 8.76
N ALA A 57 -14.36 8.35 8.65
CA ALA A 57 -14.20 7.46 9.80
C ALA A 57 -12.72 7.19 10.05
N THR A 58 -12.32 7.23 11.32
CA THR A 58 -10.98 6.80 11.77
C THR A 58 -10.97 5.32 12.08
N TYR A 59 -10.02 4.59 11.51
CA TYR A 59 -9.79 3.17 11.77
C TYR A 59 -8.34 2.79 11.38
N PRO A 60 -7.85 1.57 11.65
CA PRO A 60 -6.53 1.16 11.16
C PRO A 60 -6.48 1.22 9.64
N GLN A 61 -5.43 1.79 9.07
CA GLN A 61 -5.29 1.95 7.62
C GLN A 61 -4.04 1.25 7.13
N THR A 62 -4.11 0.76 5.91
CA THR A 62 -2.93 0.42 5.12
C THR A 62 -3.01 1.19 3.80
N ALA A 63 -1.86 1.62 3.30
CA ALA A 63 -1.78 2.30 2.03
C ALA A 63 -0.44 2.02 1.37
N VAL A 64 -0.41 2.22 0.06
CA VAL A 64 0.81 2.17 -0.74
C VAL A 64 0.85 3.38 -1.65
N GLY A 65 2.04 3.95 -1.81
CA GLY A 65 2.28 5.05 -2.73
C GLY A 65 3.68 5.00 -3.30
N HIS A 66 4.01 5.98 -4.15
CA HIS A 66 5.39 6.18 -4.59
C HIS A 66 5.72 7.66 -4.70
N THR A 67 7.00 7.96 -4.57
CA THR A 67 7.58 9.28 -4.81
C THR A 67 7.80 9.53 -6.31
N ALA A 68 8.15 10.76 -6.67
CA ALA A 68 8.45 11.14 -8.06
C ALA A 68 9.67 10.40 -8.65
N ASP A 69 10.62 10.00 -7.80
CA ASP A 69 11.81 9.21 -8.14
C ASP A 69 11.56 7.69 -8.01
N HIS A 70 10.30 7.26 -8.02
CA HIS A 70 9.86 5.86 -8.02
C HIS A 70 10.20 5.05 -6.75
N CYS A 71 10.48 5.70 -5.61
CA CYS A 71 10.59 5.01 -4.34
C CYS A 71 9.20 4.57 -3.84
N LEU A 72 9.04 3.28 -3.55
CA LEU A 72 7.81 2.72 -2.97
C LEU A 72 7.67 3.12 -1.50
N ILE A 73 6.47 3.56 -1.10
CA ILE A 73 6.10 3.86 0.28
C ILE A 73 5.05 2.84 0.72
N LEU A 74 5.37 2.08 1.77
CA LEU A 74 4.42 1.21 2.47
C LEU A 74 3.97 1.91 3.75
N PHE A 75 2.66 1.97 3.97
CA PHE A 75 2.09 2.67 5.12
C PHE A 75 1.15 1.76 5.90
N VAL A 76 1.26 1.85 7.22
CA VAL A 76 0.29 1.29 8.18
C VAL A 76 0.04 2.28 9.30
N SER A 77 -1.21 2.41 9.73
CA SER A 77 -1.57 3.08 10.98
C SER A 77 -2.41 2.16 11.84
N ASP A 78 -2.05 2.04 13.11
CA ASP A 78 -2.91 1.36 14.11
C ASP A 78 -4.19 2.16 14.36
N GLY A 79 -5.21 1.53 14.94
CA GLY A 79 -6.48 2.18 15.25
C GLY A 79 -7.45 1.29 16.01
N ARG A 80 -8.60 1.84 16.42
CA ARG A 80 -9.60 1.15 17.28
C ARG A 80 -9.02 0.64 18.60
N GLN A 81 -8.03 1.34 19.13
CA GLN A 81 -7.32 0.98 20.35
C GLN A 81 -7.43 2.15 21.34
N PRO A 82 -8.39 2.09 22.29
CA PRO A 82 -8.52 3.11 23.32
C PRO A 82 -7.17 3.44 23.97
N GLU A 83 -6.92 4.72 24.22
CA GLU A 83 -5.70 5.25 24.85
C GLU A 83 -4.40 5.11 24.04
N PHE A 84 -4.40 4.39 22.92
CA PHE A 84 -3.21 4.18 22.09
C PHE A 84 -3.35 4.76 20.67
N SER A 85 -4.39 4.36 19.93
CA SER A 85 -4.65 4.91 18.59
C SER A 85 -6.12 4.84 18.20
N ALA A 86 -6.69 5.99 17.83
CA ALA A 86 -8.02 6.07 17.23
C ALA A 86 -8.05 5.54 15.78
N GLY A 87 -6.91 5.54 15.09
CA GLY A 87 -6.83 5.34 13.64
C GLY A 87 -6.72 6.64 12.87
N MET A 88 -6.77 6.54 11.55
CA MET A 88 -6.68 7.69 10.66
C MET A 88 -7.81 7.65 9.64
N THR A 89 -8.30 8.84 9.28
CA THR A 89 -9.14 9.04 8.10
C THR A 89 -8.29 8.89 6.83
N TYR A 90 -8.93 8.68 5.68
CA TYR A 90 -8.21 8.62 4.41
C TYR A 90 -7.51 9.92 4.06
N GLU A 91 -8.08 11.06 4.45
CA GLU A 91 -7.48 12.38 4.19
C GLU A 91 -6.22 12.60 5.02
N GLU A 92 -6.21 12.18 6.29
CA GLU A 92 -5.00 12.22 7.13
C GLU A 92 -3.91 11.29 6.59
N VAL A 93 -4.26 10.07 6.14
CA VAL A 93 -3.30 9.17 5.49
C VAL A 93 -2.73 9.80 4.22
N ALA A 94 -3.58 10.39 3.36
CA ALA A 94 -3.14 11.07 2.15
C ALA A 94 -2.22 12.26 2.47
N THR A 95 -2.51 13.00 3.54
CA THR A 95 -1.67 14.11 4.00
C THR A 95 -0.30 13.63 4.42
N VAL A 96 -0.22 12.59 5.28
CA VAL A 96 1.06 12.01 5.69
C VAL A 96 1.84 11.48 4.49
N LEU A 97 1.22 10.69 3.61
CA LEU A 97 1.90 10.16 2.42
C LEU A 97 2.46 11.29 1.54
N LYS A 98 1.71 12.38 1.38
CA LYS A 98 2.17 13.55 0.62
C LYS A 98 3.36 14.24 1.31
N GLU A 99 3.38 14.34 2.63
CA GLU A 99 4.54 14.85 3.39
C GLU A 99 5.79 13.99 3.19
N PHE A 100 5.63 12.68 3.02
CA PHE A 100 6.71 11.76 2.64
C PHE A 100 7.02 11.75 1.12
N GLY A 101 6.44 12.69 0.36
CA GLY A 101 6.77 12.89 -1.05
C GLY A 101 5.97 12.03 -2.03
N ALA A 102 4.91 11.35 -1.58
CA ALA A 102 4.07 10.56 -2.47
C ALA A 102 3.43 11.44 -3.56
N VAL A 103 3.67 11.10 -4.82
CA VAL A 103 2.96 11.71 -5.97
C VAL A 103 1.69 10.95 -6.30
N ASP A 104 1.63 9.69 -5.95
CA ASP A 104 0.46 8.84 -6.14
C ASP A 104 0.33 7.85 -4.98
N ALA A 105 -0.90 7.60 -4.54
CA ALA A 105 -1.17 6.68 -3.45
C ALA A 105 -2.56 6.06 -3.53
N ILE A 106 -2.71 4.85 -3.00
CA ILE A 106 -3.97 4.14 -2.86
C ILE A 106 -4.06 3.51 -1.47
N ALA A 107 -5.25 3.53 -0.87
CA ALA A 107 -5.55 2.76 0.32
C ALA A 107 -5.76 1.28 -0.02
N LEU A 108 -5.23 0.40 0.81
CA LEU A 108 -5.43 -1.05 0.75
C LEU A 108 -6.43 -1.50 1.84
N ASP A 109 -6.54 -2.80 2.09
CA ASP A 109 -7.43 -3.32 3.12
C ASP A 109 -6.96 -2.94 4.53
N GLY A 110 -7.84 -2.27 5.27
CA GLY A 110 -7.56 -1.74 6.62
C GLY A 110 -8.27 -2.54 7.72
N GLY A 111 -8.57 -1.86 8.83
CA GLY A 111 -9.22 -2.47 9.97
C GLY A 111 -8.38 -3.60 10.57
N GLY A 112 -9.01 -4.71 10.94
CA GLY A 112 -8.30 -5.85 11.55
C GLY A 112 -7.32 -6.56 10.60
N SER A 113 -7.37 -6.27 9.30
CA SER A 113 -6.39 -6.76 8.32
C SER A 113 -5.09 -5.94 8.35
N ALA A 114 -5.09 -4.72 8.90
CA ALA A 114 -3.94 -3.81 8.86
C ALA A 114 -2.73 -4.39 9.59
N THR A 115 -1.74 -4.83 8.81
CA THR A 115 -0.54 -5.50 9.31
C THR A 115 0.65 -5.15 8.44
N LEU A 116 1.75 -4.71 9.06
CA LEU A 116 3.05 -4.58 8.42
C LEU A 116 4.05 -5.53 9.10
N VAL A 117 4.75 -6.32 8.29
CA VAL A 117 5.71 -7.32 8.76
C VAL A 117 7.04 -7.05 8.10
N LEU A 118 8.11 -7.14 8.87
CA LEU A 118 9.48 -7.09 8.40
C LEU A 118 10.23 -8.31 8.89
N SER A 119 11.08 -8.91 8.05
CA SER A 119 12.02 -9.93 8.51
C SER A 119 13.04 -9.30 9.44
N ASP A 120 13.22 -9.86 10.63
CA ASP A 120 14.22 -9.41 11.58
C ASP A 120 15.62 -9.66 10.99
N GLY A 121 16.42 -8.60 10.88
CA GLY A 121 17.73 -8.69 10.23
C GLY A 121 18.75 -9.58 10.97
N SER A 122 18.49 -9.92 12.24
CA SER A 122 19.40 -10.76 13.04
C SER A 122 18.98 -12.23 13.06
N THR A 123 17.67 -12.51 13.04
CA THR A 123 17.16 -13.88 13.14
C THR A 123 16.56 -14.41 11.83
N GLY A 124 16.22 -13.53 10.89
CA GLY A 124 15.45 -13.85 9.69
C GLY A 124 13.96 -14.05 9.94
N GLU A 125 13.52 -14.11 11.20
CA GLU A 125 12.14 -14.39 11.57
C GLU A 125 11.20 -13.21 11.25
N PRO A 126 9.94 -13.46 10.86
CA PRO A 126 8.98 -12.40 10.62
C PRO A 126 8.60 -11.68 11.91
N LYS A 127 8.66 -10.36 11.89
CA LYS A 127 8.27 -9.49 13.01
C LYS A 127 7.18 -8.52 12.59
N VAL A 128 6.06 -8.54 13.30
CA VAL A 128 4.99 -7.53 13.14
C VAL A 128 5.47 -6.20 13.71
N LEU A 129 5.34 -5.13 12.93
CA LEU A 129 5.81 -3.81 13.32
C LEU A 129 4.73 -2.96 13.99
N ASN A 130 3.46 -3.22 13.69
CA ASN A 130 2.31 -2.49 14.23
C ASN A 130 1.54 -3.32 15.27
N ARG A 131 0.48 -2.76 15.88
CA ARG A 131 -0.39 -3.47 16.83
C ARG A 131 -1.73 -3.81 16.16
N PRO A 132 -1.96 -5.06 15.71
CA PRO A 132 -3.23 -5.43 15.09
C PRO A 132 -4.45 -5.12 15.96
N SER A 133 -5.49 -4.52 15.37
CA SER A 133 -6.66 -4.06 16.13
C SER A 133 -7.48 -5.20 16.75
N ASP A 134 -7.39 -6.41 16.18
CA ASP A 134 -8.11 -7.60 16.66
C ASP A 134 -7.34 -8.32 17.78
N GLY A 135 -6.25 -7.71 18.30
CA GLY A 135 -5.36 -8.30 19.31
C GLY A 135 -4.38 -9.33 18.76
N LYS A 136 -4.58 -9.78 17.51
CA LYS A 136 -3.68 -10.67 16.75
C LYS A 136 -3.81 -10.39 15.25
N GLN A 137 -2.87 -10.90 14.46
CA GLN A 137 -2.96 -10.85 13.00
C GLN A 137 -4.21 -11.60 12.52
N ARG A 138 -4.98 -10.97 11.64
CA ARG A 138 -6.12 -11.59 10.96
C ARG A 138 -5.64 -12.36 9.73
N PRO A 139 -6.17 -13.56 9.43
CA PRO A 139 -5.98 -14.19 8.13
C PRO A 139 -6.49 -13.29 6.99
N VAL A 140 -5.65 -13.02 6.00
CA VAL A 140 -5.97 -12.19 4.82
C VAL A 140 -5.82 -13.00 3.54
N GLY A 141 -6.56 -12.64 2.49
CA GLY A 141 -6.58 -13.38 1.23
C GLY A 141 -5.34 -13.16 0.35
N ASN A 142 -4.67 -12.02 0.48
CA ASN A 142 -3.45 -11.66 -0.24
C ASN A 142 -2.61 -10.63 0.55
N ASN A 143 -1.39 -10.36 0.08
CA ASN A 143 -0.48 -9.35 0.65
C ASN A 143 0.43 -8.76 -0.44
N LEU A 144 1.05 -7.61 -0.15
CA LEU A 144 2.10 -6.99 -0.96
C LEU A 144 3.42 -7.19 -0.22
N ALA A 145 4.39 -7.85 -0.87
CA ALA A 145 5.70 -8.11 -0.29
C ALA A 145 6.80 -7.43 -1.11
N VAL A 146 7.81 -6.91 -0.40
CA VAL A 146 9.07 -6.44 -0.99
C VAL A 146 10.14 -7.47 -0.64
N ILE A 147 10.79 -8.02 -1.65
CA ILE A 147 11.82 -9.05 -1.49
C ILE A 147 13.11 -8.52 -2.11
N MET A 148 14.18 -8.54 -1.33
CA MET A 148 15.52 -8.29 -1.86
C MET A 148 16.06 -9.60 -2.43
N ILE A 149 16.35 -9.64 -3.73
CA ILE A 149 17.06 -10.76 -4.35
C ILE A 149 18.55 -10.38 -4.37
N PRO A 150 19.41 -11.06 -3.58
CA PRO A 150 20.84 -10.78 -3.63
C PRO A 150 21.37 -11.05 -5.05
N PRO A 151 22.32 -10.24 -5.55
CA PRO A 151 22.96 -10.56 -6.81
C PRO A 151 23.64 -11.94 -6.71
N PRO A 152 23.71 -12.71 -7.81
CA PRO A 152 24.34 -14.02 -7.81
C PRO A 152 25.75 -13.95 -7.21
N GLY A 153 26.01 -14.72 -6.15
CA GLY A 153 27.31 -14.77 -5.47
C GLY A 153 27.49 -13.82 -4.29
N ALA A 154 26.49 -13.00 -3.94
CA ALA A 154 26.48 -12.31 -2.66
C ALA A 154 26.39 -13.35 -1.52
N ARG A 155 27.42 -13.39 -0.67
CA ARG A 155 27.36 -14.19 0.57
C ARG A 155 26.29 -13.55 1.46
N THR A 156 25.30 -14.34 1.88
CA THR A 156 24.51 -14.01 3.06
C THR A 156 25.46 -13.85 4.26
N PRO A 157 25.26 -12.85 5.12
CA PRO A 157 26.10 -12.64 6.30
C PRO A 157 26.18 -13.89 7.18
#